data_AF-A0A925U746-F1
#
_entry.id   AF-A0A925U746-F1
#
_cell.length_a   1.000
_cell.length_b   1.000
_cell.length_c   1.000
_cell.angle_alpha   90.00
_cell.angle_beta   90.00
_cell.angle_gamma   90.00
#
_symmetry.space_group_name_H-M   'P 1'
#
loop_
_entity.id
_entity.type
_entity.pdbx_description
1 polymer ?
#
loop_
_entity_poly.entity_id
_entity_poly.type
_entity_poly.pdbx_seq_one_letter_code
_entity_poly.pdbx_strand_id
1 'polypeptide(L)' 'MEATAYIILMQAFAELLVRLYFTHGNLDKATILKRYLADTPDPDRGFAVAVIAGALNLEFFKR' A
#
# COMPACT_ATOMS: atom_id res chain seq x y z
N MET A 1 -15.74 7.03 -14.37
CA MET A 1 -14.34 7.46 -14.11
C MET A 1 -13.86 7.01 -12.73
N GLU A 2 -14.68 7.05 -11.69
CA GLU A 2 -14.32 6.64 -10.31
C GLU A 2 -13.86 5.17 -10.16
N ALA A 3 -14.61 4.20 -10.70
CA ALA A 3 -14.33 2.77 -10.48
C ALA A 3 -13.00 2.29 -11.09
N THR A 4 -12.58 2.88 -12.21
CA THR A 4 -11.32 2.54 -12.87
C THR A 4 -10.11 3.00 -12.03
N ALA A 5 -10.21 4.17 -11.39
CA ALA A 5 -9.15 4.65 -10.50
C ALA A 5 -8.96 3.73 -9.29
N TYR A 6 -10.07 3.21 -8.72
CA TYR A 6 -10.01 2.31 -7.58
C TYR A 6 -9.37 0.94 -7.89
N ILE A 7 -9.61 0.40 -9.10
CA ILE A 7 -8.94 -0.83 -9.56
C ILE A 7 -7.42 -0.61 -9.67
N ILE A 8 -6.98 0.57 -10.12
CA ILE A 8 -5.56 0.90 -10.28
C ILE A 8 -4.86 1.09 -8.92
N LEU A 9 -5.53 1.66 -7.92
CA LEU A 9 -4.92 1.89 -6.60
C LEU A 9 -4.56 0.57 -5.90
N MET A 10 -5.43 -0.43 -5.98
CA MET A 10 -5.15 -1.74 -5.38
C MET A 10 -4.10 -2.53 -6.19
N GLN A 11 -3.99 -2.29 -7.49
CA GLN A 11 -2.87 -2.77 -8.31
C GLN A 11 -1.54 -2.11 -7.90
N ALA A 12 -1.54 -0.80 -7.65
CA ALA A 12 -0.35 -0.07 -7.21
C ALA A 12 0.19 -0.59 -5.86
N PHE A 13 -0.71 -0.97 -4.94
CA PHE A 13 -0.31 -1.62 -3.69
C PHE A 13 0.30 -3.01 -3.93
N ALA A 14 -0.28 -3.83 -4.81
CA ALA A 14 0.29 -5.13 -5.17
C ALA A 14 1.69 -4.98 -5.80
N GLU A 15 1.88 -4.00 -6.68
CA GLU A 15 3.18 -3.68 -7.27
C GLU A 15 4.21 -3.24 -6.21
N LEU A 16 3.79 -2.46 -5.21
CA LEU A 16 4.66 -2.08 -4.09
C LEU A 16 5.20 -3.33 -3.40
N LEU A 17 4.35 -4.30 -3.07
CA LEU A 17 4.76 -5.52 -2.38
C LEU A 17 5.78 -6.33 -3.19
N VAL A 18 5.55 -6.46 -4.51
CA VAL A 18 6.50 -7.12 -5.42
C VAL A 18 7.85 -6.41 -5.42
N ARG A 19 7.86 -5.08 -5.54
CA ARG A 19 9.11 -4.29 -5.53
C ARG A 19 9.86 -4.43 -4.20
N LEU A 20 9.14 -4.39 -3.07
CA LEU A 20 9.72 -4.56 -1.74
C LEU A 20 10.30 -5.97 -1.54
N TYR A 21 9.68 -7.00 -2.11
CA TYR A 21 10.15 -8.38 -2.03
C TYR A 21 11.49 -8.58 -2.75
N PHE A 22 11.65 -8.03 -3.96
CA PHE A 22 12.87 -8.18 -4.76
C PHE A 22 13.98 -7.17 -4.43
N THR A 23 13.68 -6.14 -3.65
CA THR A 23 14.69 -5.17 -3.18
C THR A 23 15.42 -5.73 -1.95
N HIS A 24 16.75 -5.69 -1.92
CA HIS A 24 17.53 -6.24 -0.79
C HIS A 24 17.90 -5.16 0.24
N GLY A 25 18.16 -3.93 -0.18
CA GLY A 25 18.60 -2.84 0.69
C GLY A 25 17.48 -2.18 1.49
N ASN A 26 17.70 -1.97 2.80
CA ASN A 26 16.71 -1.32 3.66
C ASN A 26 16.49 0.16 3.30
N LEU A 27 17.53 0.88 2.89
CA LEU A 27 17.41 2.27 2.45
C LEU A 27 16.64 2.39 1.14
N ASP A 28 16.85 1.44 0.21
CA ASP A 28 16.12 1.39 -1.06
C ASP A 28 14.64 1.06 -0.82
N LYS A 29 14.35 0.08 0.05
CA LYS A 29 12.98 -0.22 0.49
C LYS A 29 12.30 1.00 1.10
N ALA A 30 12.99 1.73 1.98
CA ALA A 30 12.46 2.93 2.60
C ALA A 30 12.16 4.02 1.55
N THR A 31 13.00 4.15 0.53
CA THR A 31 12.80 5.09 -0.58
C THR A 31 11.57 4.72 -1.41
N ILE A 32 11.43 3.44 -1.79
CA ILE A 32 10.29 2.91 -2.53
C ILE A 32 8.99 3.12 -1.74
N LEU A 33 9.01 2.78 -0.44
CA LEU A 33 7.85 2.92 0.44
C LEU A 33 7.43 4.39 0.61
N LYS A 34 8.38 5.29 0.88
CA LYS A 34 8.10 6.73 0.99
C LYS A 34 7.47 7.29 -0.29
N ARG A 35 7.98 6.86 -1.45
CA ARG A 35 7.44 7.29 -2.74
C ARG A 35 5.99 6.85 -2.92
N TYR A 36 5.70 5.58 -2.67
CA TYR A 36 4.33 5.08 -2.73
C TYR A 36 3.39 5.84 -1.80
N LEU A 37 3.80 6.07 -0.55
CA LEU A 37 2.98 6.79 0.43
C LEU A 37 2.74 8.26 0.05
N ALA A 38 3.69 8.91 -0.61
CA ALA A 38 3.52 10.28 -1.10
C ALA A 38 2.52 10.37 -2.26
N ASP A 39 2.54 9.38 -3.17
CA ASP A 39 1.74 9.37 -4.40
C ASP A 39 0.35 8.74 -4.20
N THR A 40 0.13 7.99 -3.13
CA THR A 40 -1.16 7.30 -2.86
C THR A 40 -2.11 8.20 -2.07
N PRO A 41 -3.33 8.46 -2.55
CA PRO A 41 -4.35 9.21 -1.81
C PRO A 41 -4.95 8.38 -0.66
N ASP A 42 -5.59 9.05 0.30
CA ASP A 42 -6.45 8.37 1.26
C ASP A 42 -7.76 7.93 0.57
N PRO A 43 -8.34 6.76 0.92
CA PRO A 43 -8.02 5.92 2.08
C PRO A 43 -6.95 4.85 1.84
N ASP A 44 -6.57 4.57 0.59
CA ASP A 44 -5.64 3.46 0.25
C ASP A 44 -4.29 3.57 0.93
N ARG A 45 -3.76 4.79 1.07
CA ARG A 45 -2.55 5.06 1.84
C ARG A 45 -2.67 4.61 3.30
N GLY A 46 -3.78 4.92 3.96
CA GLY A 46 -4.05 4.51 5.33
C GLY A 46 -4.12 2.99 5.48
N PHE A 47 -4.78 2.30 4.54
CA PHE A 47 -4.80 0.84 4.49
C PHE A 47 -3.40 0.25 4.31
N ALA A 48 -2.59 0.79 3.39
CA ALA A 48 -1.24 0.31 3.14
C ALA A 48 -0.34 0.45 4.39
N VAL A 49 -0.42 1.58 5.10
CA VAL A 49 0.31 1.78 6.36
C VAL A 49 -0.11 0.74 7.40
N ALA A 50 -1.41 0.55 7.59
CA ALA A 50 -1.93 -0.41 8.57
C ALA A 50 -1.51 -1.86 8.25
N VAL A 51 -1.55 -2.25 6.97
CA VAL A 51 -1.11 -3.60 6.54
C VAL A 51 0.38 -3.80 6.77
N ILE A 52 1.23 -2.87 6.32
CA ILE A 52 2.69 -2.99 6.44
C ILE A 52 3.14 -2.97 7.90
N ALA A 53 2.48 -2.16 8.73
CA ALA A 53 2.75 -2.12 10.17
C ALA A 53 2.20 -3.35 10.93
N GLY A 54 1.44 -4.24 10.27
CA GLY A 54 0.76 -5.35 10.94
C GLY A 54 -0.35 -4.91 11.90
N ALA A 55 -0.90 -3.71 11.68
CA ALA A 55 -1.86 -3.04 12.56
C ALA A 55 -3.29 -2.96 11.97
N LEU A 56 -3.53 -3.52 10.78
CA LEU A 56 -4.87 -3.53 10.19
C LEU A 56 -5.81 -4.43 11.01
N ASN A 57 -6.79 -3.81 11.66
CA ASN A 57 -7.86 -4.49 12.38
C ASN A 57 -9.22 -4.04 11.82
N LEU A 58 -10.07 -5.01 11.47
CA LEU A 58 -11.41 -4.78 10.92
C LEU A 58 -12.47 -5.34 11.89
N GLU A 59 -12.46 -4.84 13.12
CA GLU A 59 -13.25 -5.34 14.26
C GLU A 59 -14.76 -5.48 13.96
N PHE A 60 -15.32 -4.53 13.20
CA PHE A 60 -16.74 -4.50 12.87
C PHE A 60 -17.08 -5.09 11.50
N PHE A 61 -16.09 -5.53 10.73
CA PHE A 61 -16.33 -6.20 9.46
C PHE A 61 -16.63 -7.68 9.69
N LYS A 62 -17.90 -7.98 9.95
CA LYS A 62 -18.43 -9.34 10.08
C LYS A 62 -19.18 -9.71 8.80
N ARG A 63 -18.99 -10.94 8.33
CA ARG A 63 -19.65 -11.51 7.15
C ARG A 63 -21.16 -11.62 7.34
#